data_AF-A0A0B2UJW4-F1
#
_entry.id   AF-A0A0B2UJW4-F1
#
_cell.length_a   1.000
_cell.length_b   1.000
_cell.length_c   1.000
_cell.angle_alpha   90.00
_cell.angle_beta   90.00
_cell.angle_gamma   90.00
#
_symmetry.space_group_name_H-M   'P 1'
#
loop_
_entity.id
_entity.type
_entity.pdbx_description
1 polymer ?
#
loop_
_entity_poly.entity_id
_entity_poly.type
_entity_poly.pdbx_seq_one_letter_code
_entity_poly.pdbx_strand_id
1 'polypeptide(L)'
;MTCAEGAELSPECLPCMRVPDMYCKPRGALLIGITNTVGSSICRESHCGVHINAGPEIGVASTKAYTSQILALVMFALSMSDDRISMQHRRADIVKSLKALPDQIREVLKLNDQVLEIAKKLHKEKSLLIMGRGFNFATCLEGALKIKVTTVFYVSPLSYLFIHVHLLKIKSLTDGSFFAIKIGKFS
;
A
#
# COMPACT_ATOMS: atom_id res chain seq x y z
N MET A 1 -6.62 9.22 -12.00
CA MET A 1 -7.23 8.51 -10.86
C MET A 1 -6.57 9.05 -9.61
N THR A 2 -7.36 9.59 -8.69
CA THR A 2 -6.86 10.22 -7.46
C THR A 2 -7.38 9.40 -6.28
N CYS A 3 -6.47 8.95 -5.42
CA CYS A 3 -6.83 8.19 -4.21
C CYS A 3 -6.60 9.08 -2.98
N ALA A 4 -7.57 9.08 -2.07
CA ALA A 4 -7.37 9.63 -0.73
C ALA A 4 -7.66 8.57 0.32
N GLU A 5 -6.70 8.40 1.22
CA GLU A 5 -6.89 7.67 2.46
C GLU A 5 -7.68 8.52 3.47
N GLY A 6 -8.33 7.84 4.41
CA GLY A 6 -9.28 8.41 5.38
C GLY A 6 -8.71 9.46 6.35
N ALA A 7 -7.51 9.98 6.11
CA ALA A 7 -6.94 11.12 6.81
C ALA A 7 -7.04 12.39 5.96
N GLU A 8 -8.27 12.81 5.62
CA GLU A 8 -8.53 14.14 5.01
C GLU A 8 -8.03 15.31 5.88
N LEU A 9 -7.65 15.05 7.13
CA LEU A 9 -7.10 16.00 8.09
C LEU A 9 -5.56 16.08 8.07
N SER A 10 -4.86 15.24 7.30
CA SER A 10 -3.40 15.31 7.23
C SER A 10 -2.94 16.36 6.19
N PRO A 11 -1.99 17.25 6.54
CA PRO A 11 -1.51 18.29 5.60
C PRO A 11 -0.85 17.70 4.34
N GLU A 12 -0.45 16.42 4.40
CA GLU A 12 0.13 15.66 3.28
C GLU A 12 -0.89 15.32 2.18
N CYS A 13 -2.21 15.42 2.47
CA CYS A 13 -3.26 15.24 1.47
C CYS A 13 -3.63 16.51 0.69
N LEU A 14 -3.13 17.70 1.07
CA LEU A 14 -3.42 18.94 0.33
C LEU A 14 -3.00 18.90 -1.15
N PRO A 15 -1.86 18.28 -1.54
CA PRO A 15 -1.51 18.10 -2.94
C PRO A 15 -2.52 17.23 -3.69
N CYS A 16 -2.99 16.12 -3.11
CA CYS A 16 -3.91 15.21 -3.81
C CYS A 16 -5.31 15.81 -3.98
N MET A 17 -5.73 16.74 -3.12
CA MET A 17 -6.95 17.54 -3.31
C MET A 17 -6.78 18.64 -4.37
N ARG A 18 -5.60 19.28 -4.47
CA ARG A 18 -5.40 20.37 -5.44
C ARG A 18 -5.12 19.88 -6.87
N VAL A 19 -4.57 18.68 -7.04
CA VAL A 19 -4.22 18.14 -8.36
C VAL A 19 -5.42 18.02 -9.31
N PRO A 20 -6.57 17.45 -8.89
CA PRO A 20 -7.77 17.37 -9.71
C PRO A 20 -8.18 18.72 -10.31
N ASP A 21 -8.35 19.74 -9.49
CA ASP A 21 -8.86 21.05 -9.89
C ASP A 21 -7.83 21.92 -10.60
N MET A 22 -6.58 21.94 -10.13
CA MET A 22 -5.56 22.82 -10.71
C MET A 22 -4.92 22.27 -11.98
N TYR A 23 -4.87 20.95 -12.16
CA TYR A 23 -4.07 20.34 -13.22
C TYR A 23 -4.83 19.38 -14.13
N CYS A 24 -5.86 18.69 -13.64
CA CYS A 24 -6.54 17.65 -14.42
C CYS A 24 -7.81 18.17 -15.10
N LYS A 25 -8.70 18.86 -14.36
CA LYS A 25 -9.94 19.43 -14.92
C LYS A 25 -9.69 20.44 -16.04
N PRO A 26 -8.74 21.40 -15.93
CA PRO A 26 -8.48 22.35 -17.00
C PRO A 26 -7.98 21.69 -18.30
N ARG A 27 -7.47 20.45 -18.19
CA ARG A 27 -6.96 19.65 -19.32
C ARG A 27 -7.99 18.64 -19.84
N GLY A 28 -9.23 18.68 -19.36
CA GLY A 28 -10.31 17.78 -19.79
C GLY A 28 -10.11 16.31 -19.38
N ALA A 29 -9.30 16.04 -18.36
CA ALA A 29 -9.05 14.66 -17.92
C ALA A 29 -10.24 14.09 -17.14
N LEU A 30 -10.59 12.83 -17.41
CA LEU A 30 -11.56 12.09 -16.60
C LEU A 30 -10.98 11.81 -15.20
N LEU A 31 -11.75 12.17 -14.18
CA LEU A 31 -11.36 12.03 -12.78
C LEU A 31 -12.16 10.92 -12.12
N ILE A 32 -11.44 9.91 -11.66
CA ILE A 32 -11.97 8.80 -10.87
C ILE A 32 -11.38 8.89 -9.48
N GLY A 33 -12.24 9.09 -8.48
CA GLY A 33 -11.88 9.17 -7.07
C GLY A 33 -12.07 7.83 -6.36
N ILE A 34 -11.07 7.37 -5.62
CA ILE A 34 -11.20 6.20 -4.74
C ILE A 34 -11.10 6.69 -3.30
N THR A 35 -12.19 6.58 -2.55
CA THR A 35 -12.30 7.19 -1.21
C THR A 35 -12.95 6.25 -0.20
N ASN A 36 -12.55 6.37 1.07
CA ASN A 36 -13.19 5.67 2.19
C ASN A 36 -14.20 6.53 2.95
N THR A 37 -14.25 7.83 2.68
CA THR A 37 -15.17 8.78 3.33
C THR A 37 -16.18 9.25 2.30
N VAL A 38 -17.46 9.11 2.63
CA VAL A 38 -18.56 9.63 1.80
C VAL A 38 -18.57 11.15 1.90
N GLY A 39 -18.68 11.83 0.76
CA GLY A 39 -18.75 13.30 0.71
C GLY A 39 -17.41 14.00 0.91
N SER A 40 -16.28 13.29 0.82
CA SER A 40 -14.93 13.87 0.79
C SER A 40 -14.76 14.91 -0.33
N SER A 41 -13.79 15.83 -0.19
CA SER A 41 -13.50 16.82 -1.25
C SER A 41 -13.17 16.13 -2.57
N ILE A 42 -12.37 15.06 -2.54
CA ILE A 42 -12.03 14.27 -3.73
C ILE A 42 -13.25 13.57 -4.32
N CYS A 43 -14.22 13.13 -3.51
CA CYS A 43 -15.47 12.57 -4.03
C CYS A 43 -16.31 13.64 -4.75
N ARG A 44 -16.35 14.88 -4.23
CA ARG A 44 -17.09 15.99 -4.85
C ARG A 44 -16.41 16.52 -6.11
N GLU A 45 -15.09 16.48 -6.15
CA GLU A 45 -14.32 17.00 -7.28
C GLU A 45 -14.15 15.98 -8.42
N SER A 46 -14.28 14.69 -8.13
CA SER A 46 -14.17 13.64 -9.15
C SER A 46 -15.45 13.51 -9.98
N HIS A 47 -15.31 13.10 -11.24
CA HIS A 47 -16.46 12.86 -12.14
C HIS A 47 -17.21 11.58 -11.76
N CYS A 48 -16.47 10.57 -11.33
CA CYS A 48 -17.00 9.35 -10.76
C CYS A 48 -16.05 8.82 -9.68
N GLY A 49 -16.48 7.81 -8.94
CA GLY A 49 -15.63 7.24 -7.90
C GLY A 49 -16.10 5.92 -7.34
N VAL A 50 -15.22 5.29 -6.58
CA VAL A 50 -15.47 4.04 -5.86
C VAL A 50 -15.33 4.32 -4.37
N HIS A 51 -16.42 4.11 -3.65
CA HIS A 51 -16.39 4.08 -2.19
C HIS A 51 -15.91 2.69 -1.73
N ILE A 52 -14.76 2.64 -1.05
CA ILE A 52 -14.14 1.35 -0.68
C ILE A 52 -14.82 0.67 0.52
N ASN A 53 -15.67 1.40 1.25
CA ASN A 53 -16.48 0.91 2.36
C ASN A 53 -15.70 0.07 3.41
N ALA A 54 -14.48 0.49 3.76
CA ALA A 54 -13.69 -0.16 4.80
C ALA A 54 -14.16 0.22 6.23
N GLY A 55 -15.15 1.11 6.34
CA GLY A 55 -15.61 1.72 7.59
C GLY A 55 -14.62 2.76 8.15
N PRO A 56 -14.98 3.45 9.25
CA PRO A 56 -14.18 4.55 9.80
C PRO A 56 -12.82 4.06 10.29
N GLU A 57 -11.74 4.73 9.88
CA GLU A 57 -10.37 4.37 10.27
C GLU A 57 -9.92 5.30 11.39
N ILE A 58 -9.84 4.74 12.61
CA ILE A 58 -9.53 5.49 13.83
C ILE A 58 -8.01 5.50 14.08
N GLY A 59 -7.29 4.52 13.53
CA GLY A 59 -5.84 4.42 13.66
C GLY A 59 -5.10 5.46 12.83
N VAL A 60 -4.00 5.99 13.38
CA VAL A 60 -3.12 6.96 12.69
C VAL A 60 -2.46 6.34 11.44
N ALA A 61 -2.23 5.02 11.45
CA ALA A 61 -1.68 4.29 10.31
C ALA A 61 -2.79 3.59 9.52
N SER A 62 -2.84 3.86 8.21
CA SER A 62 -3.77 3.21 7.27
C SER A 62 -3.50 1.72 7.19
N THR A 63 -4.47 0.86 7.48
CA THR A 63 -4.31 -0.60 7.43
C THR A 63 -5.36 -1.21 6.53
N LYS A 64 -6.63 -0.95 6.84
CA LYS A 64 -7.79 -1.47 6.11
C LYS A 64 -8.10 -0.64 4.87
N ALA A 65 -7.84 0.67 4.89
CA ALA A 65 -8.03 1.48 3.69
C ALA A 65 -7.02 1.09 2.61
N TYR A 66 -5.75 0.89 2.95
CA TYR A 66 -4.71 0.44 2.01
C TYR A 66 -5.11 -0.86 1.27
N THR A 67 -5.50 -1.91 2.00
CA THR A 67 -5.87 -3.19 1.39
C THR A 67 -7.16 -3.08 0.57
N SER A 68 -8.13 -2.31 1.07
CA SER A 68 -9.40 -2.08 0.36
C SER A 68 -9.21 -1.25 -0.92
N GLN A 69 -8.25 -0.32 -0.94
CA GLN A 69 -7.88 0.43 -2.14
C GLN A 69 -7.25 -0.47 -3.21
N ILE A 70 -6.35 -1.38 -2.82
CA ILE A 70 -5.80 -2.38 -3.75
C ILE A 70 -6.93 -3.23 -4.34
N LEU A 71 -7.87 -3.68 -3.51
CA LEU A 71 -9.04 -4.44 -3.97
C LEU A 71 -9.91 -3.64 -4.94
N ALA A 72 -10.18 -2.37 -4.64
CA ALA A 72 -10.92 -1.48 -5.54
C ALA A 72 -10.23 -1.34 -6.91
N LEU A 73 -8.90 -1.19 -6.93
CA LEU A 73 -8.12 -1.13 -8.18
C LEU A 73 -8.14 -2.44 -8.95
N VAL A 74 -8.08 -3.58 -8.26
CA VAL A 74 -8.20 -4.91 -8.90
C VAL A 74 -9.58 -5.09 -9.51
N MET A 75 -10.65 -4.73 -8.79
CA MET A 75 -12.02 -4.78 -9.32
C MET A 75 -12.21 -3.84 -10.51
N PHE A 76 -11.64 -2.64 -10.46
CA PHE A 76 -11.62 -1.72 -11.59
C PHE A 76 -10.93 -2.33 -12.82
N ALA A 77 -9.76 -2.97 -12.63
CA ALA A 77 -9.06 -3.66 -13.72
C ALA A 77 -9.86 -4.86 -14.28
N LEU A 78 -10.59 -5.59 -13.43
CA LEU A 78 -11.48 -6.67 -13.87
C LEU A 78 -12.68 -6.16 -14.69
N SER A 79 -13.20 -4.98 -14.37
CA SER A 79 -14.26 -4.32 -15.14
C SER A 79 -13.75 -3.86 -16.50
N MET A 80 -12.55 -3.28 -16.55
CA MET A 80 -11.93 -2.82 -17.81
C MET A 80 -11.51 -3.96 -18.75
N SER A 81 -11.42 -5.20 -18.25
CA SER A 81 -11.02 -6.38 -19.03
C SER A 81 -12.20 -7.27 -19.44
N ASP A 82 -13.44 -6.84 -19.18
CA ASP A 82 -14.64 -7.66 -19.42
C ASP A 82 -14.85 -8.02 -20.88
N ASP A 83 -14.63 -7.05 -21.78
CA ASP A 83 -14.85 -7.22 -23.21
C ASP A 83 -13.75 -8.05 -23.92
N ARG A 84 -12.72 -8.52 -23.19
CA ARG A 84 -11.61 -9.29 -23.76
C ARG A 84 -11.78 -10.79 -23.51
N ILE A 85 -12.18 -11.52 -24.55
CA ILE A 85 -12.33 -13.00 -24.53
C ILE A 85 -11.04 -13.68 -24.06
N SER A 86 -9.87 -13.23 -24.51
CA SER A 86 -8.57 -13.80 -24.12
C SER A 86 -8.26 -13.69 -22.63
N MET A 87 -8.92 -12.79 -21.90
CA MET A 87 -8.71 -12.56 -20.47
C MET A 87 -9.71 -13.31 -19.59
N GLN A 88 -10.72 -14.00 -20.15
CA GLN A 88 -11.78 -14.65 -19.38
C GLN A 88 -11.26 -15.64 -18.33
N HIS A 89 -10.32 -16.52 -18.71
CA HIS A 89 -9.72 -17.47 -17.77
C HIS A 89 -8.99 -16.75 -16.62
N ARG A 90 -8.18 -15.74 -16.95
CA ARG A 90 -7.42 -14.98 -15.95
C ARG A 90 -8.36 -14.23 -15.00
N ARG A 91 -9.47 -13.68 -15.50
CA ARG A 91 -10.49 -13.02 -14.67
C ARG A 91 -11.15 -14.00 -13.72
N ALA A 92 -11.54 -15.19 -14.20
CA ALA A 92 -12.10 -16.23 -13.36
C ALA A 92 -11.14 -16.65 -12.23
N ASP A 93 -9.85 -16.80 -12.53
CA ASP A 93 -8.82 -17.11 -11.53
C ASP A 93 -8.70 -16.01 -10.46
N ILE A 94 -8.68 -14.74 -10.88
CA ILE A 94 -8.59 -13.60 -9.98
C ILE A 94 -9.85 -13.54 -9.09
N VAL A 95 -11.05 -13.67 -9.66
CA VAL A 95 -12.31 -13.67 -8.89
C VAL A 95 -12.34 -14.82 -7.88
N LYS A 96 -11.89 -16.02 -8.27
CA LYS A 96 -11.76 -17.16 -7.37
C LYS A 96 -10.78 -16.87 -6.22
N SER A 97 -9.64 -16.25 -6.54
CA SER A 97 -8.64 -15.86 -5.54
C SER A 97 -9.17 -14.79 -4.58
N LEU A 98 -9.93 -13.81 -5.09
CA LEU A 98 -10.59 -12.78 -4.28
C LEU A 98 -11.62 -13.39 -3.31
N LYS A 99 -12.35 -14.43 -3.71
CA LYS A 99 -13.27 -15.16 -2.82
C LYS A 99 -12.55 -15.88 -1.68
N ALA A 100 -11.36 -16.41 -1.93
CA ALA A 100 -10.55 -17.10 -0.91
C ALA A 100 -9.74 -16.13 -0.02
N LEU A 101 -9.60 -14.87 -0.43
CA LEU A 101 -8.76 -13.89 0.25
C LEU A 101 -9.13 -13.64 1.73
N PRO A 102 -10.42 -13.53 2.12
CA PRO A 102 -10.77 -13.35 3.53
C PRO A 102 -10.26 -14.47 4.44
N ASP A 103 -10.34 -15.72 3.97
CA ASP A 103 -9.83 -16.87 4.72
C ASP A 103 -8.31 -16.85 4.81
N GLN A 104 -7.62 -16.50 3.73
CA GLN A 104 -6.16 -16.33 3.74
C GLN A 104 -5.71 -15.24 4.71
N ILE A 105 -6.44 -14.13 4.80
CA ILE A 105 -6.17 -13.07 5.78
C ILE A 105 -6.34 -13.62 7.20
N ARG A 106 -7.39 -14.40 7.48
CA ARG A 106 -7.60 -15.03 8.80
C ARG A 106 -6.44 -15.95 9.17
N GLU A 107 -5.94 -16.76 8.24
CA GLU A 107 -4.76 -17.61 8.50
C GLU A 107 -3.50 -16.80 8.79
N VAL A 108 -3.26 -15.70 8.07
CA VAL A 108 -2.12 -14.81 8.34
C VAL A 108 -2.24 -14.15 9.72
N LEU A 109 -3.46 -13.76 10.15
CA LEU A 109 -3.68 -13.17 11.47
C LEU A 109 -3.39 -14.14 12.63
N LYS A 110 -3.47 -15.46 12.41
CA LYS A 110 -3.07 -16.46 13.43
C LYS A 110 -1.56 -16.45 13.72
N LEU A 111 -0.75 -15.87 12.83
CA LEU A 111 0.71 -15.76 13.02
C LEU A 111 1.09 -14.62 13.97
N ASN A 112 0.13 -13.93 14.60
CA ASN A 112 0.37 -12.79 15.48
C ASN A 112 1.41 -13.06 16.57
N ASP A 113 1.37 -14.22 17.22
CA ASP A 113 2.32 -14.56 18.28
C ASP A 113 3.75 -14.72 17.74
N GLN A 114 3.91 -15.28 16.54
CA GLN A 114 5.21 -15.39 15.88
C GLN A 114 5.76 -14.01 15.50
N VAL A 115 4.88 -13.12 15.01
CA VAL A 115 5.24 -11.73 14.70
C VAL A 115 5.66 -10.98 15.96
N LEU A 116 4.99 -11.21 17.09
CA LEU A 116 5.35 -10.62 18.38
C LEU A 116 6.75 -11.07 18.84
N GLU A 117 7.08 -12.34 18.69
CA GLU A 117 8.41 -12.86 19.02
C GLU A 117 9.51 -12.26 18.12
N ILE A 118 9.23 -12.03 16.84
CA ILE A 118 10.13 -11.32 15.94
C ILE A 118 10.27 -9.85 16.39
N ALA A 119 9.17 -9.18 16.72
CA ALA A 119 9.17 -7.80 17.17
C ALA A 119 10.01 -7.60 18.46
N LYS A 120 9.94 -8.54 19.41
CA LYS A 120 10.78 -8.52 20.63
C LYS A 120 12.28 -8.55 20.31
N LYS A 121 12.68 -9.33 19.29
CA LYS A 121 14.09 -9.38 18.84
C LYS A 121 14.50 -8.08 18.14
N LEU A 122 13.60 -7.51 17.35
CA LEU A 122 13.82 -6.28 16.59
C LEU A 122 13.89 -5.03 17.47
N HIS A 123 13.21 -5.01 18.62
CA HIS A 123 13.10 -3.82 19.48
C HIS A 123 14.45 -3.21 19.90
N LYS A 124 15.53 -4.00 19.94
CA LYS A 124 16.88 -3.55 20.32
C LYS A 124 17.66 -2.91 19.18
N GLU A 125 17.26 -3.14 17.94
CA GLU A 125 17.94 -2.61 16.76
C GLU A 125 17.56 -1.14 16.54
N LYS A 126 18.44 -0.37 15.89
CA LYS A 126 18.17 1.04 15.57
C LYS A 126 17.72 1.26 14.13
N SER A 127 18.05 0.30 13.27
CA SER A 127 17.87 0.39 11.83
C SER A 127 17.26 -0.89 11.28
N LEU A 128 16.24 -0.73 10.43
CA LEU A 128 15.55 -1.84 9.80
C LEU A 128 15.56 -1.67 8.28
N LEU A 129 15.87 -2.75 7.58
CA LEU A 129 15.89 -2.79 6.12
C LEU A 129 14.79 -3.73 5.60
N ILE A 130 13.85 -3.20 4.83
CA ILE A 130 12.75 -4.00 4.25
C ILE A 130 12.94 -4.08 2.74
N MET A 131 12.99 -5.31 2.23
CA MET A 131 13.25 -5.56 0.81
C MET A 131 12.16 -6.39 0.15
N GLY A 132 11.82 -6.00 -1.08
CA GLY A 132 10.87 -6.69 -1.94
C GLY A 132 11.08 -6.38 -3.41
N ARG A 133 10.42 -7.16 -4.28
CA ARG A 133 10.50 -7.02 -5.74
C ARG A 133 9.12 -7.20 -6.37
N GLY A 134 8.91 -6.57 -7.53
CA GLY A 134 7.67 -6.69 -8.29
C GLY A 134 6.48 -6.22 -7.45
N PHE A 135 5.45 -7.07 -7.35
CA PHE A 135 4.25 -6.77 -6.58
C PHE A 135 4.51 -6.50 -5.09
N ASN A 136 5.55 -7.12 -4.51
CA ASN A 136 5.86 -6.95 -3.09
C ASN A 136 6.57 -5.62 -2.79
N PHE A 137 6.99 -4.86 -3.81
CA PHE A 137 7.68 -3.59 -3.58
C PHE A 137 6.77 -2.55 -2.91
N ALA A 138 5.50 -2.47 -3.35
CA ALA A 138 4.50 -1.61 -2.71
C ALA A 138 4.28 -2.00 -1.25
N THR A 139 4.25 -3.30 -0.95
CA THR A 139 4.14 -3.82 0.42
C THR A 139 5.35 -3.45 1.28
N CYS A 140 6.56 -3.43 0.71
CA CYS A 140 7.77 -3.01 1.44
C CYS A 140 7.78 -1.52 1.76
N LEU A 141 7.37 -0.67 0.80
CA LEU A 141 7.23 0.76 1.04
C LEU A 141 6.23 1.04 2.16
N GLU A 142 5.07 0.40 2.08
CA GLU A 142 4.01 0.56 3.07
C GLU A 142 4.41 0.03 4.45
N GLY A 143 5.05 -1.13 4.50
CA GLY A 143 5.59 -1.70 5.74
C GLY A 143 6.65 -0.80 6.38
N ALA A 144 7.54 -0.22 5.57
CA ALA A 144 8.56 0.70 6.05
C ALA A 144 7.96 1.99 6.60
N LEU A 145 6.97 2.55 5.89
CA LEU A 145 6.25 3.73 6.32
C LEU A 145 5.54 3.51 7.65
N LYS A 146 4.81 2.39 7.79
CA LYS A 146 4.11 2.02 9.03
C LYS A 146 5.04 1.92 10.23
N ILE A 147 6.17 1.24 10.07
CA ILE A 147 7.14 1.10 11.15
C ILE A 147 7.73 2.47 11.48
N LYS A 148 8.10 3.29 10.49
CA LYS A 148 8.65 4.63 10.71
C LYS A 148 7.68 5.59 11.41
N VAL A 149 6.38 5.47 11.15
CA VAL A 149 5.34 6.32 11.77
C VAL A 149 5.01 5.87 13.19
N THR A 150 5.01 4.57 13.47
CA THR A 150 4.62 4.02 14.76
C THR A 150 5.79 3.81 15.73
N THR A 151 7.03 3.87 15.24
CA THR A 151 8.24 3.61 16.01
C THR A 151 9.35 4.62 15.68
N VAL A 152 10.40 4.68 16.52
CA VAL A 152 11.55 5.60 16.32
C VAL A 152 12.64 4.98 15.41
N PHE A 153 12.35 3.86 14.74
CA PHE A 153 13.33 3.19 13.88
C PHE A 153 13.68 4.02 12.64
N TYR A 154 14.95 3.99 12.26
CA TYR A 154 15.33 4.40 10.91
C TYR A 154 15.03 3.25 9.94
N VAL A 155 13.98 3.41 9.14
CA VAL A 155 13.55 2.38 8.18
C VAL A 155 13.75 2.87 6.75
N SER A 156 14.46 2.08 5.95
CA SER A 156 14.68 2.36 4.53
C SER A 156 14.03 1.27 3.67
N PRO A 157 13.01 1.60 2.84
CA PRO A 157 12.46 0.67 1.87
C PRO A 157 13.35 0.62 0.63
N LEU A 158 13.72 -0.58 0.20
CA LEU A 158 14.63 -0.76 -0.93
C LEU A 158 14.05 -1.70 -1.98
N SER A 159 13.99 -1.21 -3.23
CA SER A 159 13.81 -2.07 -4.40
C SER A 159 15.12 -2.80 -4.67
N TYR A 160 15.07 -4.11 -4.91
CA TYR A 160 16.26 -4.93 -5.14
C TYR A 160 17.16 -4.42 -6.30
N LEU A 161 16.62 -3.67 -7.26
CA LEU A 161 17.38 -3.08 -8.38
C LEU A 161 18.45 -2.06 -7.92
N PHE A 162 18.27 -1.48 -6.73
CA PHE A 162 19.19 -0.48 -6.18
C PHE A 162 20.20 -1.03 -5.16
N ILE A 163 20.24 -2.35 -4.96
CA ILE A 163 21.13 -2.96 -3.96
C ILE A 163 22.61 -2.68 -4.25
N HIS A 164 23.05 -2.66 -5.51
CA HIS A 164 24.46 -2.36 -5.82
C HIS A 164 24.88 -0.92 -5.47
N VAL A 165 23.99 0.06 -5.61
CA VAL A 165 24.31 1.48 -5.34
C VAL A 165 24.04 1.85 -3.87
N HIS A 166 22.99 1.30 -3.26
CA HIS A 166 22.65 1.58 -1.87
C HIS A 166 23.41 0.73 -0.85
N LEU A 167 23.93 -0.45 -1.19
CA LEU A 167 24.83 -1.17 -0.29
C LEU A 167 26.11 -0.37 0.00
N LEU A 168 26.61 0.41 -0.96
CA LEU A 168 27.75 1.32 -0.73
C LEU A 168 27.40 2.47 0.22
N LYS A 169 26.18 3.04 0.14
CA LYS A 169 25.68 4.01 1.13
C LYS A 169 25.46 3.37 2.50
N ILE A 170 24.96 2.14 2.56
CA ILE A 170 24.75 1.38 3.82
C ILE A 170 26.08 1.03 4.48
N LYS A 171 27.15 0.76 3.69
CA LYS A 171 28.50 0.54 4.21
C LYS A 171 29.19 1.84 4.67
N SER A 172 28.90 2.97 4.03
CA SER A 172 29.52 4.27 4.32
C SER A 172 28.92 5.00 5.54
N LEU A 173 27.76 4.58 6.05
CA LEU A 173 27.02 5.32 7.08
C LEU A 173 27.09 4.73 8.50
N THR A 174 27.62 3.52 8.73
CA THR A 174 27.30 2.81 9.99
C THR A 174 28.25 1.67 10.39
N ASP A 175 28.96 1.85 11.49
CA ASP A 175 29.57 0.82 12.37
C ASP A 175 28.51 0.07 13.24
N GLY A 176 27.31 -0.19 12.71
CA GLY A 176 26.16 -0.70 13.49
C GLY A 176 25.50 -1.96 12.93
N SER A 177 24.94 -2.80 13.81
CA SER A 177 24.12 -3.97 13.46
C SER A 177 22.85 -3.56 12.69
N PHE A 178 22.58 -4.22 11.57
CA PHE A 178 21.34 -4.05 10.80
C PHE A 178 20.53 -5.34 10.82
N PHE A 179 19.21 -5.20 10.92
CA PHE A 179 18.29 -6.29 10.70
C PHE A 179 17.56 -6.12 9.36
N ALA A 180 17.60 -7.16 8.53
CA ALA A 180 16.97 -7.16 7.20
C ALA A 180 15.76 -8.10 7.16
N ILE A 181 14.61 -7.56 6.77
CA ILE A 181 13.36 -8.30 6.53
C ILE A 181 13.15 -8.45 5.03
N LYS A 182 12.97 -9.70 4.59
CA LYS A 182 12.76 -10.07 3.19
C LYS A 182 11.32 -10.52 2.96
N ILE A 183 10.61 -9.86 2.04
CA ILE A 183 9.20 -10.18 1.73
C ILE A 183 9.10 -10.98 0.42
N GLY A 184 8.79 -12.29 0.53
CA GLY A 184 8.51 -13.21 -0.57
C GLY A 184 9.64 -14.22 -0.91
N LYS A 185 9.32 -15.24 -1.71
CA LYS A 185 10.29 -16.19 -2.27
C LYS A 185 10.97 -15.61 -3.51
N PHE A 186 12.29 -15.77 -3.60
CA PHE A 186 13.04 -15.58 -4.84
C PHE A 186 12.76 -16.78 -5.74
N SER A 187 12.14 -16.55 -6.89
CA SER A 187 12.26 -17.43 -8.05
C SER A 187 12.90 -16.64 -9.18
#